data_AF-A0A8W8J1F9-F1
#
_entry.id   AF-A0A8W8J1F9-F1
#
_cell.length_a   1.000
_cell.length_b   1.000
_cell.length_c   1.000
_cell.angle_alpha   90.00
_cell.angle_beta   90.00
_cell.angle_gamma   90.00
#
_symmetry.space_group_name_H-M   'P 1'
#
loop_
_entity.id
_entity.type
_entity.pdbx_description
1 polymer ?
#
loop_
_entity_poly.entity_id
_entity_poly.type
_entity_poly.pdbx_seq_one_letter_code
_entity_poly.pdbx_strand_id
1 'polypeptide(L)'
;MWSLFHFASIVSYITLFLYVFSFHMSRAAVCRENGQKVCCSGYKRNLTSGECDKCPPGSMGPYCAYNCPYPSYGEDCYMTCACTADLCDFHSGCISSDLQSEFLLG
;
A
#
# COMPACT_ATOMS: atom_id res chain seq x y z
N MET A 1 -37.42 23.62 -18.93
CA MET A 1 -37.22 22.77 -17.73
C MET A 1 -36.26 21.60 -17.95
N TRP A 2 -36.22 20.95 -19.13
CA TRP A 2 -35.32 19.82 -19.42
C TRP A 2 -33.83 20.17 -19.44
N SER A 3 -33.46 21.40 -19.79
CA SER A 3 -32.07 21.85 -19.82
C SER A 3 -31.43 21.87 -18.43
N LEU A 4 -32.17 22.26 -17.39
CA LEU A 4 -31.68 22.35 -16.01
C LEU A 4 -31.40 20.95 -15.40
N PHE A 5 -32.18 19.94 -15.78
CA PHE A 5 -31.95 18.55 -15.36
C PHE A 5 -30.69 17.95 -15.99
N HIS A 6 -30.38 18.31 -17.23
CA HIS A 6 -29.16 17.84 -17.90
C HIS A 6 -27.90 18.45 -17.26
N PHE A 7 -27.95 19.74 -16.88
CA PHE A 7 -26.83 20.38 -16.18
C PHE A 7 -26.59 19.81 -14.79
N ALA A 8 -27.64 19.52 -14.01
CA ALA A 8 -27.49 18.94 -12.68
C ALA A 8 -26.82 17.55 -12.70
N SER A 9 -27.18 16.71 -13.67
CA SER A 9 -26.57 15.38 -13.85
C SER A 9 -25.11 15.47 -14.28
N ILE A 10 -24.76 16.40 -15.17
CA ILE A 10 -23.38 16.63 -15.61
C ILE A 10 -22.52 17.12 -14.44
N VAL A 11 -23.02 18.07 -13.64
CA VAL A 11 -22.29 18.59 -12.47
C VAL A 11 -22.05 17.49 -11.44
N SER A 12 -23.05 16.65 -11.16
CA SER A 12 -22.91 15.51 -10.25
C SER A 12 -21.83 14.53 -10.72
N TYR A 13 -21.82 14.18 -12.00
CA TYR A 13 -20.81 13.28 -12.58
C TYR A 13 -19.40 13.87 -12.54
N ILE A 14 -19.27 15.16 -12.86
CA ILE A 14 -18.00 15.89 -12.76
C ILE A 14 -17.50 15.92 -11.32
N THR A 15 -18.37 16.21 -10.35
CA THR A 15 -17.97 16.19 -8.93
C THR A 15 -17.51 14.80 -8.50
N LEU A 16 -18.24 13.75 -8.86
CA LEU A 16 -17.88 12.37 -8.54
C LEU A 16 -16.52 12.00 -9.15
N PHE A 17 -16.30 12.34 -10.42
CA PHE A 17 -15.04 12.11 -11.12
C PHE A 17 -13.88 12.87 -10.47
N LEU A 18 -14.08 14.14 -10.09
CA LEU A 18 -13.07 14.93 -9.38
C LEU A 18 -12.75 14.36 -7.99
N TYR A 19 -13.74 13.87 -7.25
CA TYR A 19 -13.52 13.19 -5.97
C TYR A 19 -12.73 11.89 -6.13
N VAL A 20 -13.06 11.06 -7.13
CA VAL A 20 -12.34 9.82 -7.44
C VAL A 20 -10.91 10.09 -7.91
N PHE A 21 -10.70 11.10 -8.76
CA PHE A 21 -9.37 11.48 -9.25
C PHE A 21 -8.49 12.07 -8.13
N SER A 22 -9.07 12.87 -7.23
CA SER A 22 -8.37 13.40 -6.05
C SER A 22 -7.95 12.30 -5.07
N PHE A 23 -8.76 11.24 -4.95
CA PHE A 23 -8.48 10.09 -4.10
C PHE A 23 -7.33 9.21 -4.63
N HIS A 24 -7.17 9.09 -5.95
CA HIS A 24 -6.06 8.33 -6.54
C HIS A 24 -4.68 9.00 -6.35
N MET A 25 -4.64 10.32 -6.11
CA MET A 25 -3.40 11.11 -6.14
C MET A 25 -2.73 11.31 -4.77
N SER A 26 -3.25 10.70 -3.69
CA SER A 26 -2.85 11.07 -2.32
C SER A 26 -1.54 10.45 -1.82
N ARG A 27 -0.91 9.51 -2.56
CA ARG A 27 0.34 8.88 -2.12
C ARG A 27 1.54 9.47 -2.88
N ALA A 28 2.16 10.49 -2.31
CA ALA A 28 3.42 11.01 -2.80
C ALA A 28 4.55 10.00 -2.51
N ALA A 29 5.23 9.51 -3.55
CA ALA A 29 6.34 8.56 -3.43
C ALA A 29 7.68 9.21 -3.04
N VAL A 30 7.78 10.55 -3.19
CA VAL A 30 9.01 11.33 -2.97
C VAL A 30 8.78 12.38 -1.88
N CYS A 31 9.68 12.40 -0.90
CA CYS A 31 9.70 13.29 0.25
C CYS A 31 10.96 14.18 0.21
N ARG A 32 11.00 15.24 1.03
CA ARG A 32 12.18 16.09 1.17
C ARG A 32 12.74 15.97 2.59
N GLU A 33 13.95 15.43 2.70
CA GLU A 33 14.65 15.25 3.97
C GLU A 33 15.98 16.01 3.89
N ASN A 34 16.25 16.90 4.85
CA ASN A 34 17.47 17.73 4.88
C ASN A 34 17.77 18.47 3.56
N GLY A 35 16.72 18.88 2.84
CA GLY A 35 16.84 19.57 1.55
C GLY A 35 17.01 18.66 0.33
N GLN A 36 17.24 17.35 0.51
CA GLN A 36 17.40 16.36 -0.55
C GLN A 36 16.07 15.65 -0.87
N LYS A 37 15.88 15.24 -2.13
CA LYS A 37 14.74 14.41 -2.56
C LYS A 37 15.03 12.95 -2.22
N VAL A 38 14.19 12.35 -1.39
CA VAL A 38 14.29 10.95 -0.94
C VAL A 38 12.96 10.24 -1.20
N CYS A 39 12.96 8.90 -1.23
CA CYS A 39 11.69 8.16 -1.26
C CYS A 39 11.01 8.23 0.11
N CYS A 40 9.70 8.38 0.14
CA CYS A 40 8.94 8.38 1.38
C CYS A 40 8.95 7.00 2.07
N SER A 41 8.60 6.94 3.36
CA SER A 41 8.41 5.68 4.08
C SER A 41 7.41 4.78 3.34
N GLY A 42 7.78 3.52 3.11
CA GLY A 42 6.99 2.58 2.30
C GLY A 42 7.34 2.61 0.81
N TYR A 43 8.36 3.37 0.40
CA TYR A 43 8.88 3.39 -0.96
C TYR A 43 10.41 3.17 -0.99
N LYS A 44 10.90 2.46 -2.01
CA LYS A 44 12.34 2.30 -2.30
C LYS A 44 12.69 2.86 -3.67
N ARG A 45 13.92 3.32 -3.81
CA ARG A 45 14.44 3.74 -5.11
C ARG A 45 14.65 2.52 -6.01
N ASN A 46 14.04 2.53 -7.18
CA ASN A 46 14.30 1.60 -8.24
C ASN A 46 15.63 1.97 -8.93
N LEU A 47 16.57 1.02 -8.98
CA LEU A 47 17.89 1.26 -9.57
C LEU A 47 17.86 1.30 -11.10
N THR A 48 16.84 0.73 -11.73
CA THR A 48 16.64 0.67 -13.18
C THR A 48 15.93 1.92 -13.70
N SER A 49 14.78 2.29 -13.10
CA SER A 49 14.01 3.47 -13.53
C SER A 49 14.44 4.77 -12.85
N GLY A 50 15.08 4.68 -11.68
CA GLY A 50 15.40 5.83 -10.83
C GLY A 50 14.22 6.39 -10.03
N GLU A 51 13.03 5.79 -10.17
CA GLU A 51 11.79 6.22 -9.50
C GLU A 51 11.65 5.60 -8.10
N CYS A 52 10.68 6.09 -7.32
CA CYS A 52 10.36 5.54 -6.00
C CYS A 52 9.19 4.54 -6.14
N ASP A 53 9.51 3.25 -6.05
CA ASP A 53 8.53 2.17 -6.10
C ASP A 53 8.05 1.84 -4.70
N LYS A 54 6.78 1.42 -4.58
CA LYS A 54 6.24 0.96 -3.30
C LYS A 54 7.01 -0.27 -2.81
N CYS A 55 7.21 -0.36 -1.50
CA CYS A 55 7.77 -1.54 -0.86
C CYS A 55 6.86 -2.76 -1.09
N PRO A 56 7.43 -3.97 -1.24
CA PRO A 56 6.61 -5.17 -1.28
C PRO A 56 5.83 -5.31 0.04
N PRO A 57 4.64 -5.93 0.00
CA PRO A 57 3.83 -6.12 1.19
C PRO A 57 4.64 -6.78 2.30
N GLY A 58 4.47 -6.32 3.52
CA GLY A 58 5.18 -6.85 4.65
C GLY A 58 6.55 -6.22 4.92
N SER A 59 6.99 -5.25 4.12
CA SER A 59 8.26 -4.54 4.30
C SER A 59 8.09 -3.02 4.32
N MET A 60 8.94 -2.34 5.08
CA MET A 60 8.89 -0.90 5.35
C MET A 60 10.27 -0.28 5.59
N GLY A 61 10.28 1.05 5.72
CA GLY A 61 11.47 1.86 6.04
C GLY A 61 12.41 2.09 4.84
N PRO A 62 13.62 2.64 5.10
CA PRO A 62 14.60 2.95 4.07
C PRO A 62 14.93 1.69 3.26
N TYR A 63 14.79 1.78 1.93
CA TYR A 63 15.06 0.66 1.02
C TYR A 63 14.21 -0.59 1.26
N CYS A 64 13.11 -0.48 2.01
CA CYS A 64 12.28 -1.62 2.44
C CYS A 64 13.06 -2.66 3.28
N ALA A 65 14.02 -2.19 4.10
CA ALA A 65 14.93 -3.07 4.85
C ALA A 65 14.29 -3.72 6.09
N TYR A 66 13.15 -3.22 6.57
CA TYR A 66 12.51 -3.73 7.78
C TYR A 66 11.22 -4.48 7.45
N ASN A 67 11.03 -5.64 8.06
CA ASN A 67 9.75 -6.34 7.96
C ASN A 67 8.71 -5.69 8.88
N CYS A 68 7.42 -5.92 8.61
CA CYS A 68 6.36 -5.48 9.51
C CYS A 68 6.58 -6.07 10.91
N PRO A 69 6.54 -5.22 11.97
CA PRO A 69 6.61 -5.73 13.33
C PRO A 69 5.32 -6.47 13.67
N TYR A 70 5.43 -7.60 14.37
CA TYR A 70 4.24 -8.27 14.93
C TYR A 70 3.45 -7.29 15.83
N PRO A 71 2.11 -7.23 15.75
CA PRO A 71 1.22 -8.14 15.00
C PRO A 71 0.88 -7.67 13.58
N SER A 72 1.58 -6.70 13.02
CA SER A 72 1.24 -6.10 11.74
C SER A 72 1.75 -6.90 10.53
N TYR A 73 1.01 -6.87 9.42
CA TYR A 73 1.40 -7.49 8.15
C TYR A 73 0.86 -6.77 6.91
N GLY A 74 1.36 -7.14 5.74
CA GLY A 74 0.88 -6.75 4.42
C GLY A 74 1.20 -5.33 3.98
N GLU A 75 0.38 -4.76 3.11
CA GLU A 75 0.64 -3.42 2.56
C GLU A 75 0.72 -2.36 3.66
N ASP A 76 1.83 -1.62 3.69
CA ASP A 76 2.11 -0.55 4.65
C ASP A 76 1.97 -1.01 6.13
N CYS A 77 1.95 -2.33 6.38
CA CYS A 77 1.74 -2.94 7.69
C CYS A 77 0.41 -2.56 8.37
N TYR A 78 -0.64 -2.29 7.58
CA TYR A 78 -1.95 -1.91 8.11
C TYR A 78 -2.83 -3.09 8.55
N MET A 79 -2.51 -4.31 8.11
CA MET A 79 -3.25 -5.49 8.55
C MET A 79 -2.67 -6.03 9.85
N THR A 80 -3.49 -6.73 10.65
CA THR A 80 -3.10 -7.26 11.96
C THR A 80 -3.38 -8.76 12.04
N CYS A 81 -2.38 -9.55 12.42
CA CYS A 81 -2.48 -10.98 12.65
C CYS A 81 -3.34 -11.26 13.90
N ALA A 82 -4.22 -12.25 13.78
CA ALA A 82 -5.04 -12.78 14.87
C ALA A 82 -4.57 -14.19 15.31
N CYS A 83 -3.27 -14.46 15.18
CA CYS A 83 -2.59 -15.71 15.50
C CYS A 83 -1.32 -15.41 16.31
N THR A 84 -0.64 -16.45 16.79
CA THR A 84 0.65 -16.29 17.47
C THR A 84 1.72 -15.74 16.53
N ALA A 85 2.76 -15.11 17.11
CA ALA A 85 3.86 -14.54 16.32
C ALA A 85 4.53 -15.58 15.40
N ASP A 86 4.62 -16.83 15.83
CA ASP A 86 5.23 -17.92 15.06
C ASP A 86 4.44 -18.30 13.78
N LEU A 87 3.16 -17.94 13.72
CA LEU A 87 2.26 -18.21 12.58
C LEU A 87 1.93 -16.94 11.77
N CYS A 88 2.45 -15.79 12.19
CA CYS A 88 2.20 -14.51 11.55
C CYS A 88 3.32 -14.21 10.53
N ASP A 89 3.05 -14.47 9.26
CA ASP A 89 3.91 -14.02 8.18
C ASP A 89 3.71 -12.52 7.93
N PHE A 90 4.81 -11.78 7.81
CA PHE A 90 4.77 -10.33 7.62
C PHE A 90 4.15 -9.93 6.28
N HIS A 91 4.16 -10.80 5.26
CA HIS A 91 3.60 -10.54 3.94
C HIS A 91 2.12 -11.00 3.85
N SER A 92 1.82 -12.24 4.20
CA SER A 92 0.49 -12.85 4.04
C SER A 92 -0.38 -12.91 5.31
N GLY A 93 0.17 -12.59 6.48
CA GLY A 93 -0.55 -12.66 7.75
C GLY A 93 -0.56 -14.07 8.34
N CYS A 94 -1.67 -14.49 8.92
CA CYS A 94 -1.73 -15.79 9.58
C CYS A 94 -1.69 -16.94 8.58
N ILE A 95 -0.64 -17.76 8.67
CA ILE A 95 -0.54 -19.02 7.93
C ILE A 95 -1.55 -19.97 8.57
N SER A 96 -2.65 -20.30 7.87
CA SER A 96 -3.52 -21.37 8.33
C SER A 96 -2.73 -22.68 8.30
N SER A 97 -2.99 -23.55 9.27
CA SER A 97 -2.39 -24.89 9.36
C SER A 97 -2.60 -25.78 8.13
N ASP A 98 -3.36 -25.33 7.12
CA ASP A 98 -3.59 -26.05 5.88
C ASP A 98 -2.36 -26.06 4.96
N LEU A 99 -1.47 -25.05 5.04
CA LEU A 99 -0.24 -24.97 4.23
C LEU A 99 1.00 -25.59 4.89
N GLN A 100 0.92 -26.02 6.16
CA GLN A 100 2.00 -26.77 6.81
C GLN A 100 2.14 -28.21 6.28
N SER A 101 1.18 -28.69 5.48
CA SER A 101 1.22 -30.03 4.88
C SER A 101 2.05 -30.13 3.60
N GLU A 102 2.31 -29.03 2.87
CA GLU A 102 3.09 -29.07 1.61
C GLU A 102 4.59 -28.81 1.80
N PHE A 103 5.01 -28.15 2.89
CA PHE A 103 6.43 -27.90 3.16
C PHE A 103 7.16 -29.11 3.80
N LEU A 104 6.44 -30.09 4.34
CA LEU A 104 7.02 -31.29 4.97
C LEU A 104 7.19 -32.48 4.01
N LEU A 105 6.99 -32.28 2.69
CA LEU A 105 7.23 -33.30 1.66
C LEU A 105 8.27 -32.88 0.59
N GLY A 106 9.10 -31.87 0.88
CA GLY A 106 10.24 -31.47 0.04
C GLY A 106 11.58 -31.92 0.62
#